data_AF-A0A202EAD8-F1
#
_entry.id   AF-A0A202EAD8-F1
#
_cell.length_a   1.000
_cell.length_b   1.000
_cell.length_c   1.000
_cell.angle_alpha   90.00
_cell.angle_beta   90.00
_cell.angle_gamma   90.00
#
_symmetry.space_group_name_H-M   'P 1'
#
loop_
_entity.id
_entity.type
_entity.pdbx_description
1 polymer ?
#
loop_
_entity_poly.entity_id
_entity_poly.type
_entity_poly.pdbx_seq_one_letter_code
_entity_poly.pdbx_strand_id
1 'polypeptide(L)'
;MTDPTRYEGVVDNGTLYLVEDNHQIEIGQMDAVVDLIGGETYTLEYDEKQSAAAWLSTDDDNTITLDVREELVDWVYTEDLIQNITDTSLEQTGDSGHPIRTEVFADMVTSIWDSKGNLEA
;
A
#
# COMPACT_ATOMS: atom_id res chain seq x y z
N MET A 1 21.14 8.31 16.54
CA MET A 1 20.48 7.27 15.74
C MET A 1 19.14 7.89 15.40
N THR A 2 18.94 8.30 14.16
CA THR A 2 17.62 8.77 13.72
C THR A 2 16.80 7.51 13.55
N ASP A 3 15.75 7.35 14.34
CA ASP A 3 14.76 6.31 14.09
C ASP A 3 14.29 6.44 12.63
N PRO A 4 14.17 5.34 11.87
CA PRO A 4 13.73 5.42 10.49
C PRO A 4 12.36 6.10 10.49
N THR A 5 12.25 7.19 9.74
CA THR A 5 11.01 7.96 9.67
C THR A 5 9.91 7.07 9.08
N ARG A 6 8.84 6.91 9.85
CA ARG A 6 7.76 5.96 9.61
C ARG A 6 6.47 6.74 9.45
N TYR A 7 5.81 6.53 8.32
CA TYR A 7 4.54 7.18 8.00
C TYR A 7 3.42 6.17 8.17
N GLU A 8 2.33 6.61 8.80
CA GLU A 8 1.13 5.81 9.03
C GLU A 8 0.03 6.21 8.05
N GLY A 9 -0.72 5.23 7.55
CA GLY A 9 -1.87 5.47 6.69
C GLY A 9 -3.06 5.97 7.50
N VAL A 10 -3.63 7.11 7.12
CA VAL A 10 -4.82 7.69 7.74
C VAL A 10 -5.82 8.04 6.66
N VAL A 11 -7.06 7.56 6.79
CA VAL A 11 -8.14 7.94 5.89
C VAL A 11 -8.95 9.07 6.50
N ASP A 12 -8.98 10.21 5.83
CA ASP A 12 -9.85 11.33 6.18
C ASP A 12 -10.74 11.70 4.99
N ASN A 13 -12.06 11.76 5.23
CA ASN A 13 -13.06 12.07 4.20
C ASN A 13 -12.95 11.21 2.92
N GLY A 14 -12.51 9.95 3.04
CA GLY A 14 -12.31 9.03 1.92
C GLY A 14 -10.99 9.25 1.14
N THR A 15 -10.15 10.19 1.56
CA THR A 15 -8.81 10.41 1.02
C THR A 15 -7.78 9.75 1.93
N LEU A 16 -6.82 9.05 1.33
CA LEU A 16 -5.67 8.48 2.03
C LEU A 16 -4.59 9.56 2.21
N TYR A 17 -4.18 9.72 3.46
CA TYR A 17 -3.10 10.58 3.91
C TYR A 17 -2.03 9.73 4.59
N LEU A 18 -0.77 10.05 4.35
CA LEU A 18 0.36 9.45 5.06
C LEU A 18 0.86 10.45 6.07
N VAL A 19 0.77 10.12 7.35
CA VAL A 19 1.07 11.02 8.46
C VAL A 19 2.32 10.55 9.18
N GLU A 20 3.22 11.48 9.45
CA GLU A 20 4.40 11.29 10.28
C GLU A 20 4.55 12.49 11.20
N ASP A 21 4.50 12.32 12.52
CA ASP A 21 4.64 13.33 13.59
C ASP A 21 4.01 14.73 13.35
N ASN A 22 4.54 15.52 12.41
CA ASN A 22 4.01 16.82 12.01
C ASN A 22 3.85 17.06 10.50
N HIS A 23 4.04 16.03 9.68
CA HIS A 23 3.91 16.06 8.23
C HIS A 23 2.78 15.13 7.80
N GLN A 24 1.86 15.63 7.00
CA GLN A 24 0.83 14.82 6.34
C GLN A 24 0.98 14.97 4.83
N ILE A 25 0.91 13.85 4.13
CA ILE A 25 1.10 13.79 2.68
C ILE A 25 -0.17 13.21 2.09
N GLU A 26 -0.84 14.02 1.29
CA GLU A 26 -2.01 13.58 0.54
C GLU A 26 -1.56 12.65 -0.60
N ILE A 27 -2.21 11.49 -0.69
CA ILE A 27 -1.99 10.50 -1.76
C ILE A 27 -3.09 10.58 -2.80
N GLY A 28 -4.34 10.68 -2.34
CA GLY A 28 -5.52 10.71 -3.20
C GLY A 28 -6.68 9.95 -2.59
N GLN A 29 -7.76 9.80 -3.36
CA GLN A 29 -8.95 9.06 -2.91
C GLN A 29 -8.59 7.60 -2.65
N MET A 30 -8.95 7.09 -1.47
CA MET A 30 -8.73 5.70 -1.09
C MET A 30 -9.38 4.75 -2.09
N ASP A 31 -10.59 5.09 -2.57
CA ASP A 31 -11.30 4.29 -3.57
C ASP A 31 -10.54 4.17 -4.89
N ALA A 32 -9.87 5.26 -5.32
CA ALA A 32 -9.02 5.24 -6.51
C ALA A 32 -7.78 4.37 -6.31
N VAL A 33 -7.15 4.45 -5.12
CA VAL A 33 -6.01 3.58 -4.79
C VAL A 33 -6.44 2.11 -4.85
N VAL A 34 -7.58 1.78 -4.25
CA VAL A 34 -8.14 0.43 -4.23
C VAL A 34 -8.46 -0.07 -5.64
N ASP A 35 -9.08 0.76 -6.48
CA ASP A 35 -9.36 0.44 -7.89
C ASP A 35 -8.06 0.14 -8.66
N LEU A 36 -7.05 0.98 -8.50
CA LEU A 36 -5.73 0.83 -9.13
C LEU A 36 -4.98 -0.44 -8.67
N ILE A 37 -5.17 -0.87 -7.42
CA ILE A 37 -4.59 -2.10 -6.87
C ILE A 37 -5.26 -3.35 -7.45
N GLY A 38 -6.48 -3.23 -7.97
CA GLY A 38 -7.25 -4.34 -8.54
C GLY A 38 -8.50 -4.71 -7.74
N GLY A 39 -8.90 -3.88 -6.77
CA GLY A 39 -10.14 -4.02 -6.01
C GLY A 39 -9.94 -3.99 -4.49
N GLU A 40 -11.04 -4.13 -3.75
CA GLU A 40 -11.08 -4.09 -2.28
C GLU A 40 -10.33 -5.25 -1.62
N THR A 41 -10.06 -6.30 -2.40
CA THR A 41 -9.50 -7.56 -1.93
C THR A 41 -8.31 -7.94 -2.78
N TYR A 42 -7.15 -8.10 -2.14
CA TYR A 42 -5.91 -8.52 -2.80
C TYR A 42 -5.59 -9.97 -2.40
N THR A 43 -5.52 -10.86 -3.39
CA THR A 43 -5.25 -12.29 -3.18
C THR A 43 -3.81 -12.59 -3.53
N LEU A 44 -3.03 -13.07 -2.56
CA LEU A 44 -1.66 -13.54 -2.75
C LEU A 44 -1.61 -15.08 -2.64
N GLU A 45 -1.03 -15.73 -3.65
CA GLU A 45 -0.79 -17.17 -3.67
C GLU A 45 0.55 -17.49 -2.99
N TYR A 46 0.56 -18.39 -2.00
CA TYR A 46 1.78 -18.81 -1.29
C TYR A 46 2.04 -20.32 -1.41
N ASP A 47 3.32 -20.72 -1.43
CA ASP A 47 3.72 -22.12 -1.29
C ASP A 47 3.68 -22.54 0.20
N GLU A 48 3.29 -23.79 0.47
CA GLU A 48 2.91 -24.38 1.78
C GLU A 48 3.93 -24.12 2.93
N LYS A 49 5.18 -23.75 2.62
CA LYS A 49 6.23 -23.40 3.59
C LYS A 49 6.12 -21.98 4.17
N GLN A 50 5.28 -21.11 3.61
CA GLN A 50 5.22 -19.68 3.97
C GLN A 50 4.10 -19.33 4.96
N SER A 51 3.26 -20.30 5.33
CA SER A 51 2.12 -20.18 6.28
C SER A 51 2.52 -19.82 7.74
N ALA A 52 3.79 -19.51 8.01
CA ALA A 52 4.33 -19.24 9.34
C ALA A 52 4.54 -17.74 9.67
N ALA A 53 4.29 -16.82 8.74
CA ALA A 53 4.44 -15.40 9.02
C ALA A 53 3.25 -14.87 9.86
N ALA A 54 3.52 -14.12 10.92
CA ALA A 54 2.57 -13.75 11.99
C ALA A 54 1.39 -12.83 11.56
N TRP A 55 1.24 -12.55 10.27
CA TRP A 55 0.20 -11.73 9.68
C TRP A 55 -0.87 -12.56 8.93
N LEU A 56 -0.72 -13.89 8.92
CA LEU A 56 -1.60 -14.82 8.21
C LEU A 56 -2.85 -15.21 9.02
N SER A 57 -4.02 -14.75 8.57
CA SER A 57 -5.26 -15.54 8.68
C SER A 57 -5.37 -16.38 7.42
N THR A 58 -4.74 -17.56 7.41
CA THR A 58 -4.75 -18.45 6.25
C THR A 58 -6.10 -19.12 6.10
N ASP A 59 -6.72 -19.02 4.92
CA ASP A 59 -7.81 -19.90 4.50
C ASP A 59 -7.20 -21.22 3.96
N ASP A 60 -8.02 -22.26 3.83
CA ASP A 60 -7.62 -23.67 3.58
C ASP A 60 -6.91 -23.88 2.21
N ASP A 61 -6.92 -22.86 1.33
CA ASP A 61 -6.51 -22.92 -0.07
C ASP A 61 -5.08 -22.38 -0.37
N ASN A 62 -4.25 -22.13 0.66
CA ASN A 62 -2.91 -21.50 0.51
C ASN A 62 -2.93 -20.10 -0.15
N THR A 63 -4.09 -19.45 -0.17
CA THR A 63 -4.26 -18.07 -0.60
C THR A 63 -4.52 -17.18 0.61
N ILE A 64 -3.86 -16.03 0.66
CA ILE A 64 -4.18 -14.99 1.63
C ILE A 64 -5.05 -13.97 0.96
N THR A 65 -6.23 -13.76 1.54
CA THR A 65 -7.16 -12.72 1.13
C THR A 65 -7.01 -11.55 2.08
N LEU A 66 -6.48 -10.43 1.58
CA LEU A 66 -6.23 -9.23 2.36
C LEU A 66 -7.23 -8.14 1.99
N ASP A 67 -7.77 -7.42 2.98
CA ASP A 67 -8.50 -6.19 2.70
C ASP A 67 -7.49 -5.07 2.41
N VAL A 68 -7.57 -4.53 1.20
CA VAL A 68 -6.61 -3.53 0.72
C VAL A 68 -6.67 -2.26 1.58
N ARG A 69 -7.87 -1.84 2.00
CA ARG A 69 -8.03 -0.61 2.77
C ARG A 69 -7.48 -0.75 4.17
N GLU A 70 -7.72 -1.90 4.81
CA GLU A 70 -7.17 -2.22 6.13
C GLU A 70 -5.64 -2.28 6.09
N GLU A 71 -5.06 -3.01 5.14
CA GLU A 71 -3.61 -3.12 5.01
C GLU A 71 -2.95 -1.76 4.73
N LEU A 72 -3.54 -0.93 3.87
CA LEU A 72 -3.01 0.41 3.59
C LEU A 72 -3.00 1.35 4.81
N VAL A 73 -3.87 1.09 5.80
CA VAL A 73 -3.97 1.91 7.02
C VAL A 73 -3.10 1.34 8.13
N ASP A 74 -3.07 0.02 8.29
CA ASP A 74 -2.23 -0.66 9.29
C ASP A 74 -0.74 -0.60 8.93
N TRP A 75 -0.43 -0.55 7.63
CA TRP A 75 0.94 -0.60 7.16
C TRP A 75 1.70 0.72 7.39
N VAL A 76 2.90 0.56 7.93
CA VAL A 76 3.88 1.62 8.11
C VAL A 76 4.77 1.76 6.88
N TYR A 77 4.75 2.95 6.28
CA TYR A 77 5.53 3.32 5.10
C TYR A 77 6.89 3.91 5.49
N THR A 78 7.91 3.58 4.71
CA THR A 78 9.27 4.11 4.89
C THR A 78 9.44 5.46 4.20
N GLU A 79 10.32 6.31 4.73
CA GLU A 79 10.63 7.60 4.11
C GLU A 79 11.03 7.51 2.63
N ASP A 80 11.74 6.45 2.23
CA ASP A 80 12.18 6.26 0.85
C ASP A 80 11.01 6.17 -0.12
N LEU A 81 10.00 5.36 0.21
CA LEU A 81 8.77 5.24 -0.56
C LEU A 81 8.06 6.60 -0.63
N ILE A 82 7.98 7.28 0.50
CA ILE A 82 7.31 8.59 0.61
C ILE A 82 8.01 9.66 -0.21
N GLN A 83 9.35 9.67 -0.24
CA GLN A 83 10.10 10.61 -1.05
C GLN A 83 9.77 10.46 -2.54
N ASN A 84 9.67 9.21 -3.02
CA ASN A 84 9.24 8.93 -4.40
C ASN A 84 7.82 9.44 -4.69
N ILE A 85 6.89 9.25 -3.74
CA ILE A 85 5.52 9.78 -3.82
C ILE A 85 5.46 11.31 -3.84
N THR A 86 6.24 11.96 -2.99
CA THR A 86 6.24 13.42 -2.90
C THR A 86 6.83 14.09 -4.12
N ASP A 87 7.76 13.42 -4.82
CA ASP A 87 8.29 13.85 -6.12
C ASP A 87 7.21 13.78 -7.21
N THR A 88 6.20 12.93 -7.02
CA THR A 88 5.08 12.79 -7.94
C THR A 88 4.03 13.87 -7.74
N SER A 89 3.43 14.34 -8.85
CA SER A 89 2.41 15.39 -8.83
C SER A 89 1.00 14.85 -8.53
N LEU A 90 0.30 15.51 -7.61
CA LEU A 90 -1.15 15.32 -7.36
C LEU A 90 -2.04 16.08 -8.35
N GLU A 91 -1.53 17.19 -8.90
CA GLU A 91 -2.30 18.07 -9.80
C GLU A 91 -2.36 17.51 -11.22
N GLN A 92 -1.44 16.61 -11.56
CA GLN A 92 -1.41 15.94 -12.84
C GLN A 92 -2.19 14.64 -12.75
N THR A 93 -3.10 14.45 -13.70
CA THR A 93 -3.81 13.19 -13.90
C THR A 93 -2.98 12.29 -14.81
N GLY A 94 -2.78 11.04 -14.40
CA GLY A 94 -2.13 10.02 -15.20
C GLY A 94 -3.09 9.28 -16.13
N ASP A 95 -2.64 8.13 -16.63
CA ASP A 95 -3.31 7.41 -17.73
C ASP A 95 -4.65 6.79 -17.29
N SER A 96 -4.78 6.44 -16.02
CA SER A 96 -5.98 5.82 -15.44
C SER A 96 -7.06 6.85 -15.07
N GLY A 97 -6.81 8.15 -15.28
CA GLY A 97 -7.73 9.21 -14.87
C GLY A 97 -7.63 9.61 -13.39
N HIS A 98 -6.63 9.08 -12.68
CA HIS A 98 -6.32 9.40 -11.29
C HIS A 98 -5.05 10.28 -11.19
N PRO A 99 -4.81 10.97 -10.06
CA PRO A 99 -3.57 11.70 -9.85
C PRO A 99 -2.35 10.78 -10.03
N ILE A 100 -1.30 11.25 -10.71
CA ILE A 100 -0.08 10.43 -10.95
C ILE A 100 0.48 9.91 -9.62
N ARG A 101 0.43 10.73 -8.56
CA ARG A 101 0.82 10.29 -7.21
C ARG A 101 0.04 9.07 -6.71
N THR A 102 -1.27 9.03 -6.95
CA THR A 102 -2.13 7.92 -6.54
C THR A 102 -1.76 6.64 -7.31
N GLU A 103 -1.50 6.77 -8.61
CA GLU A 103 -1.06 5.65 -9.47
C GLU A 103 0.28 5.09 -9.02
N VAL A 104 1.28 5.96 -8.83
CA VAL A 104 2.62 5.56 -8.38
C VAL A 104 2.59 4.95 -6.99
N PHE A 105 1.70 5.43 -6.10
CA PHE A 105 1.49 4.82 -4.80
C PHE A 105 0.92 3.41 -4.89
N ALA A 106 -0.15 3.22 -5.65
CA ALA A 106 -0.75 1.89 -5.85
C ALA A 106 0.26 0.90 -6.48
N ASP A 107 1.03 1.36 -7.47
CA ASP A 107 2.07 0.55 -8.13
C ASP A 107 3.19 0.14 -7.17
N MET A 108 3.71 1.06 -6.36
CA MET A 108 4.76 0.73 -5.38
C MET A 108 4.24 -0.19 -4.28
N VAL A 109 3.04 0.06 -3.76
CA VAL A 109 2.40 -0.80 -2.74
C VAL A 109 2.24 -2.22 -3.27
N THR A 110 1.66 -2.37 -4.46
CA THR A 110 1.44 -3.68 -5.06
C THR A 110 2.76 -4.38 -5.39
N SER A 111 3.77 -3.65 -5.87
CA SER A 111 5.11 -4.22 -6.11
C SER A 111 5.76 -4.74 -4.82
N ILE A 112 5.58 -4.06 -3.69
CA ILE A 112 6.10 -4.52 -2.40
C ILE A 112 5.29 -5.72 -1.88
N TRP A 113 3.97 -5.73 -2.05
CA TRP A 113 3.12 -6.86 -1.68
C TRP A 113 3.43 -8.09 -2.53
N ASP A 114 3.58 -7.92 -3.84
CA ASP A 114 4.07 -8.94 -4.77
C ASP A 114 5.45 -9.44 -4.34
N SER A 115 6.38 -8.55 -3.99
CA SER A 115 7.71 -8.96 -3.49
C SER A 115 7.65 -9.72 -2.16
N LYS A 116 6.68 -9.42 -1.29
CA LYS A 116 6.44 -10.17 -0.05
C LYS A 116 5.75 -11.52 -0.30
N GLY A 117 4.87 -11.59 -1.30
CA GLY A 117 4.24 -12.81 -1.79
C GLY A 117 5.21 -13.73 -2.51
N ASN A 118 6.08 -13.13 -3.30
CA ASN A 118 7.08 -13.73 -4.16
C ASN A 118 8.48 -13.67 -3.51
N LEU A 119 8.56 -13.84 -2.18
CA LEU A 119 9.84 -14.13 -1.53
C LEU A 119 10.33 -15.47 -2.09
N GLU A 120 11.09 -15.36 -3.18
CA GLU A 120 11.57 -16.48 -3.99
C GLU A 120 12.26 -17.54 -3.12
N ALA A 121 12.08 -18.77 -3.57
CA ALA A 121 12.49 -20.05 -2.99
C ALA A 121 14.01 -20.22 -2.76
#